data_AF-M1I6Y8-F1
#
_entry.id   AF-M1I6Y8-F1
#
_cell.length_a   1.000
_cell.length_b   1.000
_cell.length_c   1.000
_cell.angle_alpha   90.00
_cell.angle_beta   90.00
_cell.angle_gamma   90.00
#
_symmetry.space_group_name_H-M   'P 1'
#
loop_
_entity.id
_entity.type
_entity.pdbx_description
1 polymer ?
#
loop_
_entity_poly.entity_id
_entity_poly.type
_entity_poly.pdbx_seq_one_letter_code
_entity_poly.pdbx_strand_id
1 'polypeptide(L)'
;MSVFRDLRENLRPFLIVLGISSFFQFVFKEAFMYPSILPLNVPNEGILETLGNVFFYVYFFTILLTSLLLIEKYKLMTLITASLIISLFAPLIPNYNMSPFWYSFEIFITIVGISLMIESVLKSSIYSLLLLPTMFMVAVGLIGSISLNVFHHALFMSYIMAYLISLLGYLSYTLLWDKKKSIRSYIGIAVGVLVLIPFIFSIYEVGSNRYLEILMNMILPSTLGIDLYNPYHITLLLLALGLSAMGIVMSIIKGNYSAGIGYFIVISTVFLGIDGYQVLIYMISPIIGFSLITYNEKKRIIDIISPRTK
;
A
#
# COMPACT_ATOMS: atom_id res chain seq x y z
N MET A 1 10.05 -32.28 8.71
CA MET A 1 10.05 -31.34 7.57
C MET A 1 8.81 -30.49 7.73
N SER A 2 8.97 -29.20 8.03
CA SER A 2 7.88 -28.37 8.55
C SER A 2 6.99 -27.85 7.42
N VAL A 3 5.67 -27.85 7.64
CA VAL A 3 4.64 -27.22 6.80
C VAL A 3 5.04 -25.81 6.34
N PHE A 4 5.80 -25.09 7.18
CA PHE A 4 6.36 -23.77 6.87
C PHE A 4 7.27 -23.76 5.62
N ARG A 5 8.03 -24.83 5.38
CA ARG A 5 8.93 -24.95 4.23
C ARG A 5 8.17 -25.24 2.93
N ASP A 6 7.05 -25.95 2.99
CA ASP A 6 6.20 -26.21 1.83
C ASP A 6 5.33 -24.99 1.47
N LEU A 7 4.80 -24.29 2.48
CA LEU A 7 4.12 -22.99 2.29
C LEU A 7 5.06 -21.92 1.72
N ARG A 8 6.33 -21.97 2.09
CA ARG A 8 7.40 -21.09 1.62
C ARG A 8 7.70 -21.24 0.12
N GLU A 9 7.72 -22.46 -0.40
CA GLU A 9 7.96 -22.69 -1.83
C GLU A 9 6.78 -22.22 -2.70
N ASN A 10 5.62 -21.98 -2.10
CA ASN A 10 4.40 -21.50 -2.76
C ASN A 10 3.89 -20.19 -2.10
N LEU A 11 4.63 -19.09 -2.22
CA LEU A 11 4.16 -17.75 -1.80
C LEU A 11 2.98 -17.23 -2.66
N ARG A 12 2.81 -17.77 -3.88
CA ARG A 12 1.84 -17.26 -4.87
C ARG A 12 0.37 -17.32 -4.41
N PRO A 13 -0.16 -18.42 -3.84
CA PRO A 13 -1.53 -18.46 -3.33
C PRO A 13 -1.77 -17.40 -2.26
N PHE A 14 -0.82 -17.20 -1.33
CA PHE A 14 -0.93 -16.17 -0.30
C PHE A 14 -0.98 -14.77 -0.89
N LEU A 15 -0.15 -14.49 -1.90
CA LEU A 15 -0.20 -13.23 -2.63
C LEU A 15 -1.53 -13.03 -3.36
N ILE A 16 -2.08 -14.07 -4.01
CA ILE A 16 -3.37 -13.99 -4.70
C ILE A 16 -4.48 -13.66 -3.70
N VAL A 17 -4.55 -14.38 -2.58
CA VAL A 17 -5.56 -14.11 -1.56
C VAL A 17 -5.38 -12.71 -0.96
N LEU A 18 -4.14 -12.30 -0.66
CA LEU A 18 -3.82 -10.95 -0.17
C LEU A 18 -4.26 -9.87 -1.16
N GLY A 19 -4.01 -10.07 -2.46
CA GLY A 19 -4.43 -9.15 -3.52
C GLY A 19 -5.95 -9.03 -3.63
N ILE A 20 -6.65 -10.17 -3.58
CA ILE A 20 -8.13 -10.20 -3.61
C ILE A 20 -8.71 -9.54 -2.37
N SER A 21 -8.21 -9.89 -1.17
CA SER A 21 -8.74 -9.36 0.09
C SER A 21 -8.39 -7.88 0.28
N SER A 22 -7.20 -7.44 -0.12
CA SER A 22 -6.85 -6.01 -0.11
C SER A 22 -7.75 -5.23 -1.06
N PHE A 23 -8.00 -5.74 -2.27
CA PHE A 23 -8.88 -5.07 -3.22
C PHE A 23 -10.30 -4.96 -2.68
N PHE A 24 -10.87 -6.05 -2.20
CA PHE A 24 -12.25 -6.02 -1.71
C PHE A 24 -12.43 -5.28 -0.38
N GLN A 25 -11.45 -5.30 0.53
CA GLN A 25 -11.52 -4.41 1.69
C GLN A 25 -11.43 -2.94 1.25
N PHE A 26 -10.56 -2.62 0.28
CA PHE A 26 -10.43 -1.25 -0.21
C PHE A 26 -11.77 -0.80 -0.81
N VAL A 27 -12.37 -1.61 -1.68
CA VAL A 27 -13.63 -1.26 -2.35
C VAL A 27 -14.82 -1.20 -1.38
N PHE A 28 -15.00 -2.19 -0.51
CA PHE A 28 -16.22 -2.33 0.30
C PHE A 28 -16.13 -1.77 1.71
N LYS A 29 -14.93 -1.50 2.22
CA LYS A 29 -14.73 -0.97 3.57
C LYS A 29 -14.19 0.45 3.53
N GLU A 30 -13.07 0.67 2.84
CA GLU A 30 -12.39 1.97 2.83
C GLU A 30 -13.09 2.95 1.88
N ALA A 31 -13.23 2.59 0.60
CA ALA A 31 -13.84 3.42 -0.43
C ALA A 31 -15.36 3.60 -0.26
N PHE A 32 -16.00 2.69 0.46
CA PHE A 32 -17.45 2.67 0.65
C PHE A 32 -17.92 3.39 1.93
N MET A 33 -17.14 3.37 3.02
CA MET A 33 -17.51 4.05 4.28
C MET A 33 -17.51 5.58 4.18
N TYR A 34 -16.76 6.18 3.25
CA TYR A 34 -16.74 7.64 3.11
C TYR A 34 -17.95 8.22 2.37
N PRO A 35 -18.41 7.64 1.24
CA PRO A 35 -19.65 8.07 0.63
C PRO A 35 -20.91 7.80 1.49
N SER A 36 -20.88 6.90 2.48
CA SER A 36 -22.04 6.69 3.38
C SER A 36 -22.22 7.79 4.43
N ILE A 37 -21.21 8.63 4.67
CA ILE A 37 -21.32 9.84 5.51
C ILE A 37 -22.04 10.96 4.74
N LEU A 38 -21.99 10.92 3.40
CA LEU A 38 -22.85 11.77 2.58
C LEU A 38 -24.29 11.24 2.69
N PRO A 39 -25.31 12.11 2.63
CA PRO A 39 -26.72 11.72 2.65
C PRO A 39 -27.15 11.06 1.32
N LEU A 40 -26.41 10.03 0.91
CA LEU A 40 -26.63 9.21 -0.27
C LEU A 40 -27.27 7.91 0.17
N ASN A 41 -28.47 7.62 -0.31
CA ASN A 41 -29.11 6.34 -0.05
C ASN A 41 -28.44 5.27 -0.93
N VAL A 42 -27.50 4.52 -0.37
CA VAL A 42 -26.82 3.45 -1.09
C VAL A 42 -27.60 2.14 -0.93
N PRO A 43 -28.09 1.53 -2.03
CA PRO A 43 -28.83 0.28 -1.92
C PRO A 43 -27.95 -0.83 -1.33
N ASN A 44 -28.51 -1.60 -0.41
CA ASN A 44 -27.85 -2.75 0.25
C ASN A 44 -26.59 -2.41 1.06
N GLU A 45 -26.50 -1.20 1.64
CA GLU A 45 -25.37 -0.75 2.45
C GLU A 45 -24.91 -1.77 3.50
N GLY A 46 -25.83 -2.34 4.29
CA GLY A 46 -25.47 -3.31 5.33
C GLY A 46 -24.85 -4.62 4.81
N ILE A 47 -25.20 -5.04 3.58
CA ILE A 47 -24.56 -6.20 2.93
C ILE A 47 -23.13 -5.85 2.52
N LEU A 48 -22.94 -4.66 1.95
CA LEU A 48 -21.63 -4.17 1.51
C LEU A 48 -20.68 -3.97 2.69
N GLU A 49 -21.17 -3.42 3.80
CA GLU A 49 -20.39 -3.28 5.04
C GLU A 49 -19.98 -4.65 5.62
N THR A 50 -20.91 -5.61 5.64
CA THR A 50 -20.62 -6.98 6.10
C THR A 50 -19.53 -7.63 5.24
N LEU A 51 -19.62 -7.51 3.92
CA LEU A 51 -18.58 -8.00 3.00
C LEU A 51 -17.24 -7.30 3.24
N GLY A 52 -17.25 -5.97 3.39
CA GLY A 52 -16.05 -5.20 3.70
C GLY A 52 -15.36 -5.69 4.98
N ASN A 53 -16.13 -6.00 6.03
CA ASN A 53 -15.60 -6.56 7.27
C ASN A 53 -15.02 -7.97 7.08
N VAL A 54 -15.69 -8.85 6.35
CA VAL A 54 -15.18 -10.19 6.04
C VAL A 54 -13.84 -10.09 5.30
N PHE A 55 -13.76 -9.27 4.25
CA PHE A 55 -12.53 -9.10 3.48
C PHE A 55 -11.43 -8.42 4.29
N PHE A 56 -11.77 -7.52 5.21
CA PHE A 56 -10.81 -6.93 6.15
C PHE A 56 -10.18 -7.99 7.06
N TYR A 57 -10.95 -8.92 7.62
CA TYR A 57 -10.38 -10.00 8.43
C TYR A 57 -9.52 -10.95 7.60
N VAL A 58 -9.97 -11.32 6.39
CA VAL A 58 -9.16 -12.14 5.47
C VAL A 58 -7.86 -11.41 5.11
N TYR A 59 -7.92 -10.10 4.86
CA TYR A 59 -6.75 -9.25 4.63
C TYR A 59 -5.82 -9.23 5.84
N PHE A 60 -6.34 -9.05 7.05
CA PHE A 60 -5.56 -9.06 8.28
C PHE A 60 -4.80 -10.39 8.45
N PHE A 61 -5.48 -11.53 8.29
CA PHE A 61 -4.85 -12.84 8.45
C PHE A 61 -3.83 -13.12 7.33
N THR A 62 -4.14 -12.72 6.10
CA THR A 62 -3.22 -12.95 4.97
C THR A 62 -2.00 -12.04 5.05
N ILE A 63 -2.14 -10.78 5.46
CA ILE A 63 -0.99 -9.90 5.64
C ILE A 63 -0.08 -10.39 6.76
N LEU A 64 -0.65 -10.89 7.87
CA LEU A 64 0.11 -11.54 8.96
C LEU A 64 0.88 -12.78 8.46
N LEU A 65 0.25 -13.64 7.68
CA LEU A 65 0.92 -14.81 7.09
C LEU A 65 2.03 -14.39 6.12
N THR A 66 1.79 -13.38 5.27
CA THR A 66 2.82 -12.89 4.38
C THR A 66 3.98 -12.23 5.13
N SER A 67 3.73 -11.50 6.23
CA SER A 67 4.79 -10.90 7.04
C SER A 67 5.68 -11.97 7.67
N LEU A 68 5.09 -13.08 8.15
CA LEU A 68 5.84 -14.24 8.64
C LEU A 68 6.77 -14.84 7.56
N LEU A 69 6.28 -14.95 6.32
CA LEU A 69 7.08 -15.49 5.20
C LEU A 69 8.22 -14.53 4.79
N LEU A 70 8.04 -13.23 4.97
CA LEU A 70 9.04 -12.20 4.65
C LEU A 70 10.22 -12.17 5.65
N ILE A 71 10.07 -12.72 6.86
CA ILE A 71 11.10 -12.76 7.91
C ILE A 71 12.41 -13.38 7.42
N GLU A 72 12.34 -14.38 6.54
CA GLU A 72 13.53 -15.05 6.03
C GLU A 72 14.46 -14.11 5.26
N LYS A 73 13.88 -13.16 4.53
CA LYS A 73 14.64 -12.17 3.77
C LYS A 73 14.96 -10.97 4.64
N TYR A 74 14.00 -10.46 5.40
CA TYR A 74 14.12 -9.23 6.17
C TYR A 74 13.98 -9.50 7.67
N LYS A 75 15.09 -9.34 8.41
CA LYS A 75 15.12 -9.70 9.83
C LYS A 75 14.23 -8.80 10.67
N LEU A 76 14.15 -7.51 10.33
CA LEU A 76 13.30 -6.55 11.06
C LEU A 76 11.80 -6.82 10.89
N MET A 77 11.42 -7.66 9.92
CA MET A 77 10.02 -8.07 9.75
C MET A 77 9.50 -8.88 10.95
N THR A 78 10.38 -9.47 11.77
CA THR A 78 9.97 -10.15 13.02
C THR A 78 9.27 -9.19 13.97
N LEU A 79 9.81 -7.98 14.14
CA LEU A 79 9.28 -6.95 15.02
C LEU A 79 7.94 -6.43 14.49
N ILE A 80 7.83 -6.18 13.18
CA ILE A 80 6.57 -5.77 12.56
C ILE A 80 5.50 -6.87 12.68
N THR A 81 5.87 -8.13 12.48
CA THR A 81 4.96 -9.26 12.63
C THR A 81 4.50 -9.43 14.07
N ALA A 82 5.40 -9.31 15.04
CA ALA A 82 5.06 -9.30 16.45
C ALA A 82 4.10 -8.14 16.78
N SER A 83 4.32 -6.95 16.21
CA SER A 83 3.43 -5.82 16.38
C SER A 83 2.03 -6.07 15.85
N LEU A 84 1.89 -6.72 14.68
CA LEU A 84 0.58 -7.14 14.16
C LEU A 84 -0.13 -8.12 15.10
N ILE A 85 0.59 -9.10 15.66
CA ILE A 85 0.00 -10.06 16.61
C ILE A 85 -0.46 -9.34 17.88
N ILE A 86 0.35 -8.44 18.43
CA ILE A 86 -0.01 -7.65 19.61
C ILE A 86 -1.26 -6.79 19.32
N SER A 87 -1.38 -6.26 18.11
CA SER A 87 -2.53 -5.43 17.73
C SER A 87 -3.87 -6.17 17.77
N LEU A 88 -3.91 -7.50 17.70
CA LEU A 88 -5.13 -8.30 17.87
C LEU A 88 -5.70 -8.19 19.28
N PHE A 89 -4.82 -8.04 20.27
CA PHE A 89 -5.19 -8.05 21.69
C PHE A 89 -5.38 -6.64 22.26
N ALA A 90 -4.86 -5.61 21.57
CA ALA A 90 -4.97 -4.23 22.02
C ALA A 90 -6.43 -3.77 22.27
N PRO A 91 -7.42 -4.11 21.42
CA PRO A 91 -8.82 -3.75 21.66
C PRO A 91 -9.45 -4.35 22.93
N LEU A 92 -8.83 -5.36 23.54
CA LEU A 92 -9.32 -5.94 24.80
C LEU A 92 -9.06 -5.03 26.00
N ILE A 93 -8.20 -4.03 25.85
CA ILE A 93 -7.87 -3.05 26.89
C ILE A 93 -8.75 -1.81 26.69
N PRO A 94 -9.61 -1.44 27.66
CA PRO A 94 -10.41 -0.23 27.57
C PRO A 94 -9.52 1.02 27.36
N ASN A 95 -9.92 1.90 26.44
CA ASN A 95 -9.21 3.15 26.11
C ASN A 95 -7.73 2.98 25.72
N TYR A 96 -7.34 1.83 25.18
CA TYR A 96 -5.96 1.56 24.79
C TYR A 96 -5.40 2.62 23.84
N ASN A 97 -6.22 3.11 22.90
CA ASN A 97 -5.86 4.10 21.88
C ASN A 97 -5.49 5.48 22.44
N MET A 98 -5.88 5.79 23.68
CA MET A 98 -5.53 7.04 24.36
C MET A 98 -4.39 6.87 25.37
N SER A 99 -3.83 5.66 25.49
CA SER A 99 -2.81 5.35 26.49
C SER A 99 -1.40 5.78 26.02
N PRO A 100 -0.54 6.27 26.92
CA PRO A 100 0.87 6.57 26.57
C PRO A 100 1.65 5.36 26.03
N PHE A 101 1.25 4.15 26.45
CA PHE A 101 1.80 2.90 25.94
C PHE A 101 1.49 2.72 24.45
N TRP A 102 0.31 3.11 24.01
CA TRP A 102 -0.09 3.04 22.61
C TRP A 102 0.68 4.03 21.74
N TYR A 103 0.84 5.28 22.20
CA TYR A 103 1.68 6.27 21.51
C TYR A 103 3.15 5.79 21.39
N SER A 104 3.69 5.19 22.46
CA SER A 104 5.03 4.60 22.43
C SER A 104 5.13 3.45 21.41
N PHE A 105 4.05 2.69 21.24
CA PHE A 105 3.98 1.59 20.29
C PHE A 105 3.89 2.08 18.83
N GLU A 106 3.14 3.15 18.55
CA GLU A 106 3.09 3.79 17.23
C GLU A 106 4.46 4.35 16.83
N ILE A 107 5.15 5.01 17.77
CA ILE A 107 6.54 5.49 17.57
C ILE A 107 7.48 4.33 17.27
N PHE A 108 7.39 3.23 18.04
CA PHE A 108 8.17 2.02 17.81
C PHE A 108 7.96 1.45 16.41
N ILE A 109 6.70 1.30 15.98
CA ILE A 109 6.35 0.80 14.64
C ILE A 109 6.93 1.68 13.55
N THR A 110 6.94 2.99 13.73
CA THR A 110 7.50 3.91 12.72
C THR A 110 9.02 3.79 12.61
N ILE A 111 9.73 3.75 13.74
CA ILE A 111 11.20 3.60 13.74
C ILE A 111 11.59 2.26 13.11
N VAL A 112 10.94 1.17 13.53
CA VAL A 112 11.20 -0.17 13.00
C VAL A 112 10.78 -0.26 11.54
N GLY A 113 9.67 0.35 11.16
CA GLY A 113 9.12 0.39 9.82
C GLY A 113 10.06 1.05 8.82
N ILE A 114 10.55 2.25 9.13
CA ILE A 114 11.55 2.96 8.33
C ILE A 114 12.84 2.13 8.23
N SER A 115 13.29 1.57 9.34
CA SER A 115 14.50 0.72 9.37
C SER A 115 14.33 -0.53 8.49
N LEU A 116 13.16 -1.16 8.51
CA LEU A 116 12.83 -2.31 7.68
C LEU A 116 12.77 -1.95 6.20
N MET A 117 12.20 -0.80 5.84
CA MET A 117 12.21 -0.34 4.45
C MET A 117 13.63 -0.14 3.93
N ILE A 118 14.52 0.45 4.75
CA ILE A 118 15.95 0.58 4.43
C ILE A 118 16.60 -0.81 4.28
N GLU A 119 16.36 -1.75 5.20
CA GLU A 119 16.83 -3.13 5.09
C GLU A 119 16.36 -3.77 3.78
N SER A 120 15.11 -3.54 3.39
CA SER A 120 14.51 -4.12 2.20
C SER A 120 15.16 -3.64 0.91
N VAL A 121 15.54 -2.36 0.83
CA VAL A 121 16.28 -1.79 -0.31
C VAL A 121 17.69 -2.37 -0.34
N LEU A 122 18.40 -2.39 0.79
CA LEU A 122 19.79 -2.88 0.86
C LEU A 122 19.94 -4.35 0.48
N LYS A 123 18.93 -5.18 0.82
CA LYS A 123 18.88 -6.61 0.48
C LYS A 123 18.28 -6.91 -0.89
N SER A 124 18.07 -5.90 -1.72
CA SER A 124 17.46 -6.00 -3.04
C SER A 124 18.39 -5.45 -4.11
N SER A 125 17.97 -5.52 -5.37
CA SER A 125 18.81 -5.19 -6.52
C SER A 125 18.96 -3.69 -6.69
N ILE A 126 19.94 -3.25 -7.48
CA ILE A 126 20.14 -1.81 -7.72
C ILE A 126 18.91 -1.11 -8.32
N TYR A 127 18.02 -1.84 -8.99
CA TYR A 127 16.77 -1.30 -9.50
C TYR A 127 15.80 -0.88 -8.38
N SER A 128 15.91 -1.45 -7.18
CA SER A 128 15.08 -1.03 -6.03
C SER A 128 15.38 0.41 -5.57
N LEU A 129 16.49 1.02 -6.02
CA LEU A 129 16.73 2.45 -5.79
C LEU A 129 15.68 3.35 -6.47
N LEU A 130 15.05 2.88 -7.54
CA LEU A 130 13.93 3.58 -8.19
C LEU A 130 12.68 3.63 -7.30
N LEU A 131 12.63 2.81 -6.25
CA LEU A 131 11.54 2.77 -5.28
C LEU A 131 11.77 3.71 -4.09
N LEU A 132 12.92 4.39 -4.00
CA LEU A 132 13.18 5.37 -2.93
C LEU A 132 12.09 6.44 -2.81
N PRO A 133 11.50 6.97 -3.90
CA PRO A 133 10.35 7.86 -3.79
C PRO A 133 9.12 7.23 -3.10
N THR A 134 8.88 5.93 -3.33
CA THR A 134 7.81 5.19 -2.66
C THR A 134 8.13 4.97 -1.19
N MET A 135 9.39 4.65 -0.86
CA MET A 135 9.86 4.57 0.53
C MET A 135 9.67 5.90 1.26
N PHE A 136 10.02 7.00 0.61
CA PHE A 136 9.87 8.35 1.16
C PHE A 136 8.41 8.68 1.43
N MET A 137 7.51 8.39 0.47
CA MET A 137 6.07 8.56 0.65
C MET A 137 5.54 7.77 1.85
N VAL A 138 5.95 6.51 2.02
CA VAL A 138 5.56 5.70 3.18
C VAL A 138 6.12 6.25 4.48
N ALA A 139 7.40 6.63 4.52
CA ALA A 139 8.02 7.19 5.71
C ALA A 139 7.35 8.50 6.13
N VAL A 140 7.04 9.36 5.17
CA VAL A 140 6.26 10.58 5.37
C VAL A 140 4.87 10.28 5.91
N GLY A 141 4.17 9.28 5.36
CA GLY A 141 2.84 8.89 5.84
C GLY A 141 2.87 8.45 7.29
N LEU A 142 3.85 7.64 7.68
CA LEU A 142 4.07 7.22 9.07
C LEU A 142 4.38 8.40 10.01
N ILE A 143 5.25 9.30 9.57
CA ILE A 143 5.59 10.51 10.34
C ILE A 143 4.36 11.42 10.49
N GLY A 144 3.59 11.60 9.41
CA GLY A 144 2.34 12.37 9.42
C GLY A 144 1.33 11.79 10.40
N SER A 145 1.17 10.45 10.40
CA SER A 145 0.29 9.74 11.33
C SER A 145 0.69 9.95 12.80
N ILE A 146 1.98 9.81 13.14
CA ILE A 146 2.46 10.09 14.52
C ILE A 146 2.30 11.57 14.86
N SER A 147 2.64 12.47 13.92
CA SER A 147 2.52 13.91 14.12
C SER A 147 1.09 14.27 14.51
N LEU A 148 0.10 13.69 13.84
CA LEU A 148 -1.29 13.94 14.15
C LEU A 148 -1.75 13.23 15.43
N ASN A 149 -1.50 11.92 15.57
CA ASN A 149 -2.08 11.10 16.64
C ASN A 149 -1.39 11.31 18.00
N VAL A 150 -0.08 11.53 18.01
CA VAL A 150 0.71 11.69 19.24
C VAL A 150 0.96 13.16 19.55
N PHE A 151 1.41 13.92 18.55
CA PHE A 151 1.82 15.31 18.74
C PHE A 151 0.72 16.33 18.43
N HIS A 152 -0.45 15.88 17.97
CA HIS A 152 -1.61 16.73 17.64
C HIS A 152 -1.26 17.86 16.66
N HIS A 153 -0.33 17.58 15.74
CA HIS A 153 0.18 18.51 14.75
C HIS A 153 -0.04 17.96 13.34
N ALA A 154 -0.80 18.68 12.51
CA ALA A 154 -1.00 18.33 11.11
C ALA A 154 0.26 18.61 10.28
N LEU A 155 0.69 17.65 9.46
CA LEU A 155 1.87 17.81 8.61
C LEU A 155 1.43 18.36 7.24
N PHE A 156 1.56 19.66 7.05
CA PHE A 156 1.10 20.31 5.81
C PHE A 156 2.07 20.07 4.65
N MET A 157 1.73 19.16 3.75
CA MET A 157 2.52 18.87 2.55
C MET A 157 1.68 18.39 1.38
N SER A 158 2.16 18.59 0.16
CA SER A 158 1.46 18.11 -1.04
C SER A 158 1.58 16.59 -1.19
N TYR A 159 0.65 15.85 -0.57
CA TYR A 159 0.56 14.39 -0.62
C TYR A 159 0.37 13.86 -2.05
N ILE A 160 -0.42 14.58 -2.88
CA ILE A 160 -0.59 14.26 -4.30
C ILE A 160 0.75 14.29 -5.06
N MET A 161 1.63 15.25 -4.75
CA MET A 161 2.95 15.33 -5.39
C MET A 161 3.85 14.19 -4.93
N ALA A 162 3.85 13.87 -3.63
CA ALA A 162 4.57 12.71 -3.12
C ALA A 162 4.11 11.41 -3.80
N TYR A 163 2.80 11.27 -4.02
CA TYR A 163 2.22 10.14 -4.74
C TYR A 163 2.68 10.08 -6.20
N LEU A 164 2.64 11.20 -6.94
CA LEU A 164 3.09 11.23 -8.34
C LEU A 164 4.58 10.88 -8.49
N ILE A 165 5.44 11.40 -7.61
CA ILE A 165 6.88 11.08 -7.63
C ILE A 165 7.10 9.59 -7.29
N SER A 166 6.37 9.05 -6.31
CA SER A 166 6.35 7.61 -6.01
C SER A 166 5.94 6.78 -7.23
N LEU A 167 4.88 7.18 -7.90
CA LEU A 167 4.34 6.51 -9.08
C LEU A 167 5.34 6.50 -10.25
N LEU A 168 6.01 7.63 -10.52
CA LEU A 168 7.05 7.68 -11.55
C LEU A 168 8.21 6.73 -11.23
N GLY A 169 8.63 6.66 -9.96
CA GLY A 169 9.63 5.70 -9.49
C GLY A 169 9.19 4.25 -9.69
N TYR A 170 7.95 3.93 -9.31
CA TYR A 170 7.38 2.60 -9.49
C TYR A 170 7.19 2.20 -10.95
N LEU A 171 6.66 3.07 -11.81
CA LEU A 171 6.54 2.80 -13.25
C LEU A 171 7.91 2.56 -13.90
N SER A 172 8.90 3.38 -13.53
CA SER A 172 10.28 3.18 -13.99
C SER A 172 10.83 1.83 -13.53
N TYR A 173 10.62 1.49 -12.26
CA TYR A 173 11.00 0.19 -11.71
C TYR A 173 10.36 -0.97 -12.50
N THR A 174 9.04 -0.94 -12.67
CA THR A 174 8.29 -2.02 -13.33
C THR A 174 8.58 -2.16 -14.83
N LEU A 175 8.96 -1.09 -15.51
CA LEU A 175 9.44 -1.12 -16.89
C LEU A 175 10.84 -1.74 -17.00
N LEU A 176 11.72 -1.44 -16.04
CA LEU A 176 13.12 -1.89 -16.03
C LEU A 176 13.32 -3.26 -15.33
N TRP A 177 12.33 -3.73 -14.58
CA TRP A 177 12.39 -5.00 -13.87
C TRP A 177 12.41 -6.19 -14.83
N ASP A 178 13.40 -7.07 -14.65
CA ASP A 178 13.70 -8.25 -15.48
C ASP A 178 13.55 -7.99 -17.00
N LYS A 179 14.37 -7.05 -17.52
CA LYS A 179 14.50 -6.61 -18.94
C LYS A 179 14.73 -7.71 -20.00
N LYS A 180 14.34 -8.96 -19.76
CA LYS A 180 14.25 -9.97 -20.81
C LYS A 180 13.10 -9.60 -21.73
N LYS A 181 13.39 -9.40 -23.02
CA LYS A 181 12.41 -9.28 -24.10
C LYS A 181 11.59 -10.57 -24.18
N SER A 182 10.61 -10.70 -23.31
CA SER A 182 9.69 -11.82 -23.25
C SER A 182 8.32 -11.37 -23.75
N ILE A 183 7.61 -12.27 -24.43
CA ILE A 183 6.23 -12.03 -24.89
C ILE A 183 5.35 -11.59 -23.71
N ARG A 184 5.58 -12.15 -22.51
CA ARG A 184 4.89 -11.75 -21.27
C ARG A 184 5.10 -10.28 -20.91
N SER A 185 6.28 -9.72 -21.16
CA SER A 185 6.56 -8.30 -20.90
C SER A 185 5.77 -7.39 -21.83
N TYR A 186 5.68 -7.73 -23.12
CA TYR A 186 4.86 -6.99 -24.08
C TYR A 186 3.36 -7.10 -23.79
N ILE A 187 2.87 -8.30 -23.46
CA ILE A 187 1.47 -8.51 -23.03
C ILE A 187 1.19 -7.69 -21.76
N GLY A 188 2.09 -7.70 -20.79
CA GLY A 188 1.92 -6.93 -19.55
C GLY A 188 1.81 -5.43 -19.80
N ILE A 189 2.61 -4.88 -20.72
CA ILE A 189 2.49 -3.47 -21.13
C ILE A 189 1.17 -3.23 -21.85
N ALA A 190 0.81 -4.06 -22.83
CA ALA A 190 -0.42 -3.90 -23.61
C ALA A 190 -1.67 -3.94 -22.71
N VAL A 191 -1.79 -4.96 -21.85
CA VAL A 191 -2.90 -5.09 -20.91
C VAL A 191 -2.87 -3.97 -19.86
N GLY A 192 -1.70 -3.57 -19.38
CA GLY A 192 -1.56 -2.43 -18.48
C GLY A 192 -2.09 -1.13 -19.09
N VAL A 193 -1.80 -0.88 -20.38
CA VAL A 193 -2.34 0.29 -21.10
C VAL A 193 -3.85 0.19 -21.28
N LEU A 194 -4.40 -1.00 -21.55
CA LEU A 194 -5.85 -1.20 -21.62
C LEU A 194 -6.54 -0.86 -20.28
N VAL A 195 -5.89 -1.11 -19.15
CA VAL A 195 -6.41 -0.77 -17.82
C VAL A 195 -6.49 0.75 -17.59
N LEU A 196 -5.77 1.58 -18.36
CA LEU A 196 -5.92 3.04 -18.30
C LEU A 196 -7.23 3.53 -18.92
N ILE A 197 -7.82 2.78 -19.85
CA ILE A 197 -8.94 3.25 -20.65
C ILE A 197 -10.13 3.69 -19.77
N PRO A 198 -10.59 2.91 -18.77
CA PRO A 198 -11.66 3.35 -17.87
C PRO A 198 -11.32 4.67 -17.15
N PHE A 199 -10.07 4.85 -16.71
CA PHE A 199 -9.65 6.07 -16.01
C PHE A 199 -9.62 7.29 -16.94
N ILE A 200 -9.22 7.13 -18.20
CA ILE A 200 -9.25 8.20 -19.20
C ILE A 200 -10.69 8.65 -19.44
N PHE A 201 -11.64 7.72 -19.58
CA PHE A 201 -13.06 8.06 -19.67
C PHE A 201 -13.55 8.78 -18.41
N SER A 202 -13.20 8.28 -17.22
CA SER A 202 -13.54 8.96 -15.96
C SER A 202 -12.98 10.38 -15.88
N ILE A 203 -11.74 10.62 -16.33
CA ILE A 203 -11.14 11.96 -16.36
C ILE A 203 -11.95 12.90 -17.26
N TYR A 204 -12.40 12.43 -18.43
CA TYR A 204 -13.21 13.22 -19.34
C TYR A 204 -14.58 13.56 -18.74
N GLU A 205 -15.29 12.57 -18.18
CA GLU A 205 -16.60 12.75 -17.55
C GLU A 205 -16.52 13.70 -16.35
N VAL A 206 -15.52 13.52 -15.48
CA VAL A 206 -15.31 14.35 -14.30
C VAL A 206 -14.89 15.77 -14.68
N GLY A 207 -14.02 15.91 -15.68
CA GLY A 207 -13.54 17.23 -16.14
C GLY A 207 -14.58 18.03 -16.92
N SER A 208 -15.56 17.38 -17.54
CA SER A 208 -16.62 18.05 -18.31
C SER A 208 -17.88 18.36 -17.50
N ASN A 209 -18.04 17.76 -16.31
CA ASN A 209 -19.22 17.92 -15.47
C ASN A 209 -18.86 18.45 -14.07
N ARG A 210 -19.18 19.72 -13.81
CA ARG A 210 -18.87 20.39 -12.54
C ARG A 210 -19.48 19.71 -11.31
N TYR A 211 -20.65 19.09 -11.45
CA TYR A 211 -21.27 18.36 -10.35
C TYR A 211 -20.50 17.08 -10.01
N LEU A 212 -20.11 16.30 -11.02
CA LEU A 212 -19.26 15.12 -10.83
C LEU A 212 -17.88 15.48 -10.32
N GLU A 213 -17.29 16.60 -10.79
CA GLU A 213 -16.02 17.13 -10.28
C GLU A 213 -16.07 17.38 -8.78
N ILE A 214 -17.10 18.08 -8.30
CA ILE A 214 -17.28 18.38 -6.88
C ILE A 214 -17.47 17.10 -6.07
N LEU A 215 -18.33 16.19 -6.53
CA LEU A 215 -18.55 14.91 -5.85
C LEU A 215 -17.28 14.08 -5.76
N MET A 216 -16.55 13.91 -6.86
CA MET A 216 -15.31 13.14 -6.88
C MET A 216 -14.22 13.80 -6.04
N ASN A 217 -14.16 15.12 -6.01
CA ASN A 217 -13.23 15.86 -5.18
C ASN A 217 -13.52 15.73 -3.67
N MET A 218 -14.75 15.39 -3.27
CA MET A 218 -15.07 15.05 -1.88
C MET A 218 -14.77 13.58 -1.59
N ILE A 219 -15.15 12.67 -2.50
CA ILE A 219 -15.09 11.23 -2.25
C ILE A 219 -13.66 10.70 -2.39
N LEU A 220 -13.02 10.85 -3.56
CA LEU A 220 -11.76 10.16 -3.86
C LEU A 220 -10.61 10.52 -2.90
N PRO A 221 -10.36 11.80 -2.58
CA PRO A 221 -9.28 12.15 -1.66
C PRO A 221 -9.50 11.52 -0.28
N SER A 222 -10.73 11.60 0.23
CA SER A 222 -11.13 11.00 1.51
C SER A 222 -10.97 9.48 1.51
N THR A 223 -11.34 8.78 0.42
CA THR A 223 -11.17 7.32 0.33
C THR A 223 -9.71 6.85 0.37
N LEU A 224 -8.77 7.71 -0.05
CA LEU A 224 -7.35 7.41 -0.08
C LEU A 224 -6.58 7.95 1.13
N GLY A 225 -7.23 8.77 1.96
CA GLY A 225 -6.58 9.46 3.06
C GLY A 225 -5.79 10.72 2.64
N ILE A 226 -6.04 11.26 1.43
CA ILE A 226 -5.20 12.31 0.82
C ILE A 226 -5.92 13.65 0.88
N ASP A 227 -5.24 14.69 1.37
CA ASP A 227 -5.71 16.06 1.22
C ASP A 227 -5.31 16.68 -0.13
N LEU A 228 -6.30 17.17 -0.88
CA LEU A 228 -6.09 17.98 -2.08
C LEU A 228 -6.16 19.47 -1.73
N TYR A 229 -5.00 20.13 -1.63
CA TYR A 229 -4.91 21.58 -1.41
C TYR A 229 -5.56 22.42 -2.52
N ASN A 230 -5.74 21.84 -3.71
CA ASN A 230 -6.44 22.48 -4.82
C ASN A 230 -7.38 21.47 -5.50
N PRO A 231 -8.70 21.76 -5.57
CA PRO A 231 -9.71 20.87 -6.11
C PRO A 231 -9.51 20.54 -7.61
N TYR A 232 -8.81 21.39 -8.36
CA TYR A 232 -8.48 21.13 -9.77
C TYR A 232 -7.49 19.98 -9.96
N HIS A 233 -6.95 19.39 -8.87
CA HIS A 233 -6.11 18.21 -8.92
C HIS A 233 -6.87 16.89 -8.93
N ILE A 234 -8.22 16.89 -8.94
CA ILE A 234 -8.99 15.64 -8.97
C ILE A 234 -8.74 14.81 -10.24
N THR A 235 -8.62 15.47 -11.40
CA THR A 235 -8.28 14.82 -12.67
C THR A 235 -6.86 14.26 -12.66
N LEU A 236 -5.93 14.94 -11.98
CA LEU A 236 -4.56 14.48 -11.77
C LEU A 236 -4.52 13.25 -10.85
N LEU A 237 -5.34 13.22 -9.80
CA LEU A 237 -5.48 12.06 -8.92
C LEU A 237 -6.07 10.85 -9.68
N LEU A 238 -7.10 11.06 -10.49
CA LEU A 238 -7.66 10.01 -11.35
C LEU A 238 -6.63 9.45 -12.33
N LEU A 239 -5.82 10.33 -12.94
CA LEU A 239 -4.71 9.91 -13.80
C LEU A 239 -3.68 9.10 -13.01
N ALA A 240 -3.30 9.55 -11.81
CA ALA A 240 -2.37 8.84 -10.94
C ALA A 240 -2.90 7.44 -10.57
N LEU A 241 -4.18 7.32 -10.22
CA LEU A 241 -4.82 6.03 -9.94
C LEU A 241 -4.82 5.11 -11.17
N GLY A 242 -5.13 5.64 -12.35
CA GLY A 242 -5.08 4.86 -13.59
C GLY A 242 -3.67 4.36 -13.89
N LEU A 243 -2.67 5.23 -13.77
CA LEU A 243 -1.26 4.88 -13.98
C LEU A 243 -0.75 3.88 -12.93
N SER A 244 -1.20 4.00 -11.68
CA SER A 244 -0.95 3.00 -10.64
C SER A 244 -1.55 1.65 -11.02
N ALA A 245 -2.82 1.61 -11.45
CA ALA A 245 -3.48 0.39 -11.88
C ALA A 245 -2.75 -0.26 -13.07
N MET A 246 -2.32 0.54 -14.05
CA MET A 246 -1.46 0.10 -15.15
C MET A 246 -0.17 -0.54 -14.62
N GLY A 247 0.56 0.13 -13.73
CA GLY A 247 1.81 -0.37 -13.16
C GLY A 247 1.64 -1.68 -12.39
N ILE A 248 0.57 -1.78 -11.59
CA ILE A 248 0.22 -2.96 -10.79
C ILE A 248 -0.10 -4.15 -11.71
N VAL A 249 -0.98 -3.97 -12.70
CA VAL A 249 -1.36 -5.04 -13.63
C VAL A 249 -0.19 -5.45 -14.51
N MET A 250 0.61 -4.50 -14.98
CA MET A 250 1.83 -4.78 -15.73
C MET A 250 2.80 -5.63 -14.90
N SER A 251 3.02 -5.29 -13.63
CA SER A 251 3.86 -6.07 -12.71
C SER A 251 3.37 -7.51 -12.54
N ILE A 252 2.07 -7.69 -12.32
CA ILE A 252 1.44 -8.99 -12.12
C ILE A 252 1.62 -9.87 -13.37
N ILE A 253 1.30 -9.35 -14.55
CA ILE A 253 1.38 -10.11 -15.82
C ILE A 253 2.83 -10.44 -16.19
N LYS A 254 3.77 -9.54 -15.91
CA LYS A 254 5.22 -9.80 -16.04
C LYS A 254 5.71 -10.91 -15.10
N GLY A 255 4.92 -11.27 -14.09
CA GLY A 255 5.21 -12.33 -13.12
C GLY A 255 5.78 -11.81 -11.81
N ASN A 256 5.87 -10.50 -11.61
CA ASN A 256 6.24 -9.89 -10.33
C ASN A 256 4.98 -9.58 -9.49
N TYR A 257 4.29 -10.65 -9.07
CA TYR A 257 3.07 -10.54 -8.25
C TYR A 257 3.31 -9.73 -6.97
N SER A 258 4.46 -9.90 -6.31
CA SER A 258 4.77 -9.21 -5.06
C SER A 258 4.90 -7.70 -5.24
N ALA A 259 5.45 -7.23 -6.37
CA ALA A 259 5.51 -5.81 -6.70
C ALA A 259 4.17 -5.20 -7.09
N GLY A 260 3.33 -5.94 -7.80
CA GLY A 260 1.97 -5.48 -8.09
C GLY A 260 1.15 -5.31 -6.81
N ILE A 261 1.04 -6.39 -6.04
CA ILE A 261 0.24 -6.42 -4.81
C ILE A 261 0.84 -5.50 -3.74
N GLY A 262 2.16 -5.50 -3.57
CA GLY A 262 2.83 -4.65 -2.60
C GLY A 262 2.61 -3.16 -2.87
N TYR A 263 2.67 -2.73 -4.14
CA TYR A 263 2.39 -1.35 -4.50
C TYR A 263 0.91 -0.99 -4.34
N PHE A 264 0.00 -1.91 -4.66
CA PHE A 264 -1.43 -1.72 -4.39
C PHE A 264 -1.71 -1.47 -2.90
N ILE A 265 -1.14 -2.29 -2.01
CA ILE A 265 -1.28 -2.11 -0.56
C ILE A 265 -0.72 -0.76 -0.11
N VAL A 266 0.44 -0.34 -0.65
CA VAL A 266 1.02 0.96 -0.33
C VAL A 266 0.06 2.09 -0.69
N ILE A 267 -0.40 2.17 -1.94
CA ILE A 267 -1.23 3.30 -2.40
C ILE A 267 -2.61 3.33 -1.75
N SER A 268 -3.16 2.17 -1.36
CA SER A 268 -4.48 2.11 -0.73
C SER A 268 -4.45 2.46 0.76
N THR A 269 -3.31 2.31 1.43
CA THR A 269 -3.25 2.46 2.91
C THR A 269 -2.33 3.57 3.42
N VAL A 270 -1.38 4.07 2.63
CA VAL A 270 -0.30 4.93 3.12
C VAL A 270 -0.77 6.23 3.79
N PHE A 271 -1.89 6.80 3.36
CA PHE A 271 -2.41 8.05 3.94
C PHE A 271 -3.59 7.84 4.89
N LEU A 272 -4.15 6.62 4.99
CA LEU A 272 -5.28 6.34 5.89
C LEU A 272 -4.92 6.52 7.37
N GLY A 273 -3.65 6.32 7.74
CA GLY A 273 -3.16 6.59 9.10
C GLY A 273 -3.13 8.08 9.47
N ILE A 274 -3.21 8.99 8.49
CA ILE A 274 -3.28 10.44 8.69
C ILE A 274 -4.74 10.87 8.86
N ASP A 275 -5.67 10.30 8.09
CA ASP A 275 -7.10 10.63 8.14
C ASP A 275 -7.85 10.05 9.36
N GLY A 276 -7.12 9.57 10.37
CA GLY A 276 -7.69 9.16 11.65
C GLY A 276 -8.21 7.71 11.68
N TYR A 277 -7.89 6.87 10.69
CA TYR A 277 -8.03 5.43 10.88
C TYR A 277 -6.95 4.92 11.84
N GLN A 278 -7.24 4.99 13.15
CA GLN A 278 -6.38 4.59 14.27
C GLN A 278 -6.07 3.09 14.34
N VAL A 279 -6.28 2.35 13.25
CA VAL A 279 -6.00 0.92 13.21
C VAL A 279 -4.54 0.74 12.78
N LEU A 280 -3.72 0.17 13.66
CA LEU A 280 -2.30 -0.11 13.40
C LEU A 280 -2.05 -0.84 12.09
N ILE A 281 -3.01 -1.63 11.62
CA ILE A 281 -2.90 -2.29 10.33
C ILE A 281 -2.64 -1.29 9.21
N TYR A 282 -3.20 -0.08 9.23
CA TYR A 282 -2.98 0.92 8.19
C TYR A 282 -1.62 1.62 8.30
N MET A 283 -0.97 1.62 9.47
CA MET A 283 0.43 2.03 9.59
C MET A 283 1.38 0.90 9.14
N ILE A 284 1.05 -0.35 9.45
CA ILE A 284 1.92 -1.50 9.16
C ILE A 284 1.80 -1.97 7.70
N SER A 285 0.60 -1.90 7.13
CA SER A 285 0.31 -2.32 5.74
C SER A 285 1.25 -1.69 4.71
N PRO A 286 1.47 -0.36 4.67
CA PRO A 286 2.36 0.22 3.66
C PRO A 286 3.82 -0.18 3.87
N ILE A 287 4.26 -0.47 5.10
CA ILE A 287 5.61 -1.00 5.39
C ILE A 287 5.77 -2.41 4.79
N ILE A 288 4.80 -3.29 5.02
CA ILE A 288 4.79 -4.65 4.47
C ILE A 288 4.65 -4.60 2.95
N GLY A 289 3.76 -3.76 2.43
CA GLY A 289 3.56 -3.51 1.01
C GLY A 289 4.86 -3.11 0.32
N PHE A 290 5.60 -2.14 0.88
CA PHE A 290 6.91 -1.75 0.34
C PHE A 290 7.92 -2.91 0.35
N SER A 291 7.96 -3.67 1.45
CA SER A 291 8.85 -4.84 1.59
C SER A 291 8.51 -5.95 0.59
N LEU A 292 7.24 -6.12 0.23
CA LEU A 292 6.78 -7.05 -0.82
C LEU A 292 7.27 -6.63 -2.21
N ILE A 293 7.31 -5.32 -2.50
CA ILE A 293 7.77 -4.84 -3.82
C ILE A 293 9.19 -5.32 -4.11
N THR A 294 10.05 -5.26 -3.10
CA THR A 294 11.46 -5.61 -3.22
C THR A 294 11.74 -7.11 -3.01
N TYR A 295 10.73 -7.93 -2.66
CA TYR A 295 10.93 -9.32 -2.22
C TYR A 295 11.56 -10.23 -3.28
N ASN A 296 11.07 -10.22 -4.51
CA ASN A 296 11.50 -11.15 -5.58
C ASN A 296 12.89 -10.84 -6.18
N GLU A 297 13.62 -9.88 -5.63
CA GLU A 297 14.92 -9.45 -6.15
C GLU A 297 16.06 -10.35 -5.69
N LYS A 298 16.88 -10.81 -6.66
CA LYS A 298 17.93 -11.82 -6.44
C LYS A 298 19.34 -11.25 -6.20
N LYS A 299 19.68 -10.11 -6.80
CA LYS A 299 20.96 -9.41 -6.57
C LYS A 299 20.80 -8.46 -5.40
N ARG A 300 21.80 -8.32 -4.52
CA ARG A 300 21.70 -7.45 -3.34
C ARG A 300 22.68 -6.29 -3.44
N ILE A 301 22.22 -5.07 -3.15
CA ILE A 301 23.06 -3.87 -3.08
C ILE A 301 24.13 -4.03 -1.99
N ILE A 302 23.79 -4.68 -0.88
CA ILE A 302 24.74 -4.92 0.21
C ILE A 302 25.98 -5.70 -0.22
N ASP A 303 25.86 -6.59 -1.21
CA ASP A 303 26.99 -7.37 -1.74
C ASP A 303 27.93 -6.50 -2.60
N ILE A 304 27.47 -5.32 -3.06
CA ILE A 304 28.27 -4.32 -3.79
C ILE A 304 28.99 -3.39 -2.80
N ILE A 305 28.30 -2.96 -1.75
CA ILE A 305 28.82 -2.02 -0.74
C ILE A 305 29.80 -2.72 0.23
N SER A 306 29.49 -3.95 0.61
CA SER A 306 30.31 -4.79 1.48
C SER A 306 30.47 -6.17 0.84
N PRO A 307 31.34 -6.31 -0.17
CA PRO A 307 31.60 -7.60 -0.78
C PRO A 307 32.17 -8.52 0.30
N ARG A 308 31.40 -9.57 0.66
CA ARG A 308 31.95 -10.64 1.48
C ARG A 308 33.06 -11.29 0.66
N THR A 309 34.31 -11.10 1.10
CA THR A 309 35.43 -11.94 0.69
C THR A 309 35.01 -13.38 0.94
N LYS A 310 34.87 -14.15 -0.14
CA LYS A 310 34.67 -15.59 -0.07
C LYS A 310 35.89 -16.25 0.56
#